data_AF-A0A7E5WTZ3-F1
#
_entry.id   AF-A0A7E5WTZ3-F1
#
_cell.length_a   1.000
_cell.length_b   1.000
_cell.length_c   1.000
_cell.angle_alpha   90.00
_cell.angle_beta   90.00
_cell.angle_gamma   90.00
#
_symmetry.space_group_name_H-M   'P 1'
#
loop_
_entity.id
_entity.type
_entity.pdbx_description
1 polymer ?
#
loop_
_entity_poly.entity_id
_entity_poly.type
_entity_poly.pdbx_seq_one_letter_code
_entity_poly.pdbx_strand_id
1 'polypeptide(L)'
;MESDSDTTPTTPRKKAKLSKVKQKYKHEWECQYDWLTSDPLCEYNAKCKMCALTFTISHAGVGQVKQHLTSKKHQAKMEMRKSSGLLQKFFPKTSASTSGLSSNEDTKLAAAELAMTYHTVKHNLSYNSQDCSIKLNKIIYVDSKTATNLRLARTKMEALVTEVLGPHSLQSVIDQLNKDNVFYCLQTDASNKKILNCFLW
;
A
#
# COMPACT_ATOMS: atom_id res chain seq x y z
N MET A 1 -11.29 6.49 -91.39
CA MET A 1 -10.28 5.57 -90.84
C MET A 1 -10.68 5.29 -89.40
N GLU A 2 -11.69 4.44 -89.23
CA GLU A 2 -11.92 3.67 -88.01
C GLU A 2 -10.91 2.54 -87.96
N SER A 3 -10.30 2.29 -86.80
CA SER A 3 -10.43 1.00 -86.09
C SER A 3 -9.69 1.01 -84.75
N ASP A 4 -10.40 0.45 -83.77
CA ASP A 4 -10.10 0.17 -82.38
C ASP A 4 -8.74 -0.48 -82.06
N SER A 5 -8.23 -0.17 -80.87
CA SER A 5 -7.71 -1.21 -79.96
C SER A 5 -7.89 -0.79 -78.50
N ASP A 6 -9.03 -1.20 -77.97
CA ASP A 6 -9.35 -1.31 -76.55
C ASP A 6 -8.38 -2.29 -75.86
N THR A 7 -7.68 -1.85 -74.82
CA THR A 7 -6.98 -2.75 -73.89
C THR A 7 -7.42 -2.42 -72.47
N THR A 8 -8.39 -3.21 -72.01
CA THR A 8 -8.97 -3.17 -70.66
C THR A 8 -7.92 -3.46 -69.58
N PRO A 9 -7.97 -2.78 -68.41
CA PRO A 9 -7.13 -3.10 -67.28
C PRO A 9 -7.70 -4.29 -66.50
N THR A 10 -6.95 -5.40 -66.48
CA THR A 10 -7.32 -6.58 -65.66
C THR A 10 -7.08 -6.27 -64.18
N THR A 11 -8.15 -6.27 -63.38
CA THR A 11 -8.08 -6.04 -61.93
C THR A 11 -7.61 -7.30 -61.17
N PRO A 12 -6.72 -7.19 -60.17
CA PRO A 12 -6.28 -8.35 -59.39
C PRO A 12 -7.38 -8.85 -58.44
N ARG A 13 -7.62 -10.17 -58.50
CA ARG A 13 -8.59 -10.95 -57.72
C ARG A 13 -8.43 -10.70 -56.21
N LYS A 14 -9.50 -10.25 -55.53
CA LYS A 14 -9.56 -10.14 -54.06
C LYS A 14 -9.28 -11.51 -53.41
N LYS A 15 -8.19 -11.62 -52.65
CA LYS A 15 -7.90 -12.80 -51.82
C LYS A 15 -9.00 -12.96 -50.77
N ALA A 16 -9.57 -14.16 -50.66
CA ALA A 16 -10.56 -14.49 -49.63
C ALA A 16 -9.98 -14.20 -48.23
N LYS A 17 -10.75 -13.53 -47.36
CA LYS A 17 -10.34 -13.25 -45.98
C LYS A 17 -10.22 -14.58 -45.24
N LEU A 18 -9.00 -15.01 -44.91
CA LEU A 18 -8.82 -16.08 -43.93
C LEU A 18 -9.47 -15.66 -42.61
N SER A 19 -10.31 -16.53 -42.06
CA SER A 19 -10.83 -16.44 -40.71
C SER A 19 -9.66 -16.26 -39.74
N LYS A 20 -9.61 -15.11 -39.04
CA LYS A 20 -8.55 -14.83 -38.07
C LYS A 20 -8.76 -15.71 -36.84
N VAL A 21 -7.90 -16.72 -36.66
CA VAL A 21 -7.88 -17.57 -35.48
C VAL A 21 -7.68 -16.70 -34.24
N LYS A 22 -8.58 -16.81 -33.25
CA LYS A 22 -8.45 -16.10 -31.98
C LYS A 22 -7.42 -16.81 -31.10
N GLN A 23 -6.44 -16.07 -30.60
CA GLN A 23 -5.41 -16.62 -29.72
C GLN A 23 -5.84 -16.60 -28.26
N LYS A 24 -5.76 -17.75 -27.58
CA LYS A 24 -5.95 -17.85 -26.13
C LYS A 24 -4.69 -17.43 -25.37
N TYR A 25 -4.87 -17.00 -24.12
CA TYR A 25 -3.76 -16.74 -23.22
C TYR A 25 -2.92 -18.00 -23.00
N LYS A 26 -1.59 -17.86 -23.04
CA LYS A 26 -0.65 -18.95 -22.74
C LYS A 26 0.08 -18.66 -21.43
N HIS A 27 0.00 -19.60 -20.49
CA HIS A 27 0.69 -19.49 -19.20
C HIS A 27 2.21 -19.40 -19.34
N GLU A 28 2.79 -19.91 -20.43
CA GLU A 28 4.21 -19.77 -20.78
C GLU A 28 4.68 -18.30 -20.84
N TRP A 29 3.77 -17.37 -21.12
CA TRP A 29 4.10 -15.94 -21.16
C TRP A 29 4.37 -15.35 -19.78
N GLU A 30 3.89 -15.97 -18.72
CA GLU A 30 4.18 -15.53 -17.34
C GLU A 30 5.64 -15.74 -16.97
N CYS A 31 6.28 -16.77 -17.53
CA CYS A 31 7.72 -17.00 -17.37
C CYS A 31 8.56 -15.95 -18.11
N GLN A 32 8.04 -15.35 -19.18
CA GLN A 32 8.74 -14.32 -19.97
C GLN A 32 8.43 -12.90 -19.48
N TYR A 33 7.26 -12.69 -18.88
CA TYR A 33 6.76 -11.38 -18.45
C TYR A 33 6.22 -11.48 -17.03
N ASP A 34 7.06 -11.20 -16.03
CA ASP A 34 6.72 -11.25 -14.58
C ASP A 34 5.49 -10.39 -14.19
N TRP A 35 5.24 -9.32 -14.95
CA TRP A 35 4.13 -8.39 -14.75
C TRP A 35 2.79 -8.87 -15.34
N LEU A 36 2.76 -9.97 -16.08
CA LEU A 36 1.59 -10.49 -16.78
C LEU A 36 0.89 -11.60 -15.97
N THR A 37 -0.44 -11.64 -16.00
CA THR A 37 -1.26 -12.70 -15.41
C THR A 37 -2.51 -12.94 -16.25
N SER A 38 -3.02 -14.18 -16.26
CA SER A 38 -4.30 -14.52 -16.89
C SER A 38 -5.49 -13.81 -16.22
N ASP A 39 -6.49 -13.43 -17.02
CA ASP A 39 -7.76 -12.92 -16.49
C ASP A 39 -8.71 -14.09 -16.12
N PRO A 40 -9.21 -14.19 -14.87
CA PRO A 40 -10.12 -15.27 -14.46
C PRO A 40 -11.46 -15.27 -15.22
N LEU A 41 -11.87 -14.11 -15.74
CA LEU A 41 -13.17 -13.93 -16.37
C LEU A 41 -13.15 -14.22 -17.87
N CYS A 42 -11.97 -14.22 -18.52
CA CYS A 42 -11.88 -14.38 -19.96
C CYS A 42 -10.51 -14.93 -20.40
N GLU A 43 -10.52 -16.13 -21.00
CA GLU A 43 -9.32 -16.82 -21.53
C GLU A 43 -8.60 -16.07 -22.66
N TYR A 44 -9.22 -15.04 -23.22
CA TYR A 44 -8.68 -14.22 -24.31
C TYR A 44 -8.11 -12.88 -23.85
N ASN A 45 -8.14 -12.61 -22.55
CA ASN A 45 -7.64 -11.39 -21.95
C ASN A 45 -6.41 -11.68 -21.08
N ALA A 46 -5.52 -10.69 -20.97
CA ALA A 46 -4.47 -10.68 -19.96
C ALA A 46 -4.64 -9.47 -19.06
N LYS A 47 -4.20 -9.64 -17.82
CA LYS A 47 -4.14 -8.62 -16.80
C LYS A 47 -2.68 -8.27 -16.54
N CYS A 48 -2.39 -6.97 -16.53
CA CYS A 48 -1.08 -6.47 -16.11
C CYS A 48 -1.12 -6.12 -14.62
N LYS A 49 -0.27 -6.76 -13.81
CA LYS A 49 -0.12 -6.52 -12.36
C LYS A 49 0.30 -5.08 -12.06
N MET A 50 1.17 -4.51 -12.89
CA MET A 50 1.69 -3.15 -12.69
C MET A 50 0.69 -2.07 -13.12
N CYS A 51 0.01 -2.29 -14.25
CA CYS A 51 -0.97 -1.35 -14.75
C CYS A 51 -2.33 -1.46 -14.07
N ALA A 52 -2.63 -2.60 -13.43
CA ALA A 52 -3.96 -2.99 -12.98
C ALA A 52 -5.00 -2.90 -14.12
N LEU A 53 -4.56 -3.21 -15.35
CA LEU A 53 -5.34 -3.08 -16.58
C LEU A 53 -5.47 -4.45 -17.24
N THR A 54 -6.69 -4.80 -17.64
CA THR A 54 -6.98 -5.95 -18.49
C THR A 54 -7.02 -5.52 -19.95
N PHE A 55 -6.38 -6.28 -20.84
CA PHE A 55 -6.40 -6.03 -22.28
C PHE A 55 -6.57 -7.33 -23.07
N THR A 56 -7.14 -7.22 -24.27
CA THR A 56 -7.49 -8.37 -25.10
C THR A 56 -6.34 -8.83 -25.98
N ILE A 57 -6.14 -10.14 -26.05
CA ILE A 57 -5.05 -10.79 -26.78
C ILE A 57 -5.53 -11.54 -28.03
N SER A 58 -6.85 -11.73 -28.18
CA SER A 58 -7.52 -12.48 -29.25
C SER A 58 -6.93 -12.28 -30.65
N HIS A 59 -6.52 -11.06 -31.01
CA HIS A 59 -6.21 -10.70 -32.39
C HIS A 59 -4.75 -10.83 -32.80
N ALA A 60 -3.81 -10.69 -31.85
CA ALA A 60 -2.37 -10.72 -32.17
C ALA A 60 -1.51 -11.44 -31.13
N GLY A 61 -2.11 -12.11 -30.14
CA GLY A 61 -1.34 -12.92 -29.20
C GLY A 61 -0.33 -12.07 -28.41
N VAL A 62 0.91 -12.58 -28.40
CA VAL A 62 2.11 -11.92 -27.87
C VAL A 62 2.30 -10.50 -28.44
N GLY A 63 1.84 -10.22 -29.66
CA GLY A 63 1.91 -8.87 -30.24
C GLY A 63 1.22 -7.81 -29.39
N GLN A 64 0.07 -8.13 -28.80
CA GLN A 64 -0.65 -7.21 -27.88
C GLN A 64 0.09 -7.04 -26.55
N VAL A 65 0.75 -8.09 -26.07
CA VAL A 65 1.60 -8.04 -24.87
C VAL A 65 2.80 -7.12 -25.09
N LYS A 66 3.47 -7.24 -26.25
CA LYS A 66 4.57 -6.34 -26.65
C LYS A 66 4.11 -4.89 -26.85
N GLN A 67 2.93 -4.69 -27.42
CA GLN A 67 2.34 -3.35 -27.57
C GLN A 67 1.97 -2.73 -26.21
N HIS A 68 1.49 -3.54 -25.26
CA HIS A 68 1.27 -3.08 -23.90
C HIS A 68 2.58 -2.68 -23.21
N LEU A 69 3.65 -3.48 -23.38
CA LEU A 69 4.97 -3.19 -22.84
C LEU A 69 5.52 -1.84 -23.32
N THR A 70 5.30 -1.49 -24.59
CA THR A 70 5.72 -0.21 -25.18
C THR A 70 4.73 0.94 -24.95
N SER A 71 3.59 0.68 -24.32
CA SER A 71 2.58 1.71 -24.05
C SER A 71 3.08 2.73 -23.02
N LYS A 72 2.77 4.01 -23.27
CA LYS A 72 3.11 5.13 -22.36
C LYS A 72 2.67 4.88 -20.92
N LYS A 73 1.50 4.26 -20.71
CA LYS A 73 0.97 3.95 -19.37
C LYS A 73 1.86 2.94 -18.63
N HIS A 74 2.36 1.92 -19.32
CA HIS A 74 3.21 0.89 -18.73
C HIS A 74 4.60 1.44 -18.44
N GLN A 75 5.20 2.16 -19.40
CA GLN A 75 6.52 2.79 -19.24
C GLN A 75 6.53 3.79 -18.07
N ALA A 76 5.53 4.66 -17.97
CA ALA A 76 5.44 5.63 -16.87
C ALA A 76 5.41 4.93 -15.49
N LYS A 77 4.64 3.85 -15.34
CA LYS A 77 4.59 3.07 -14.09
C LYS A 77 5.89 2.31 -13.81
N MET A 78 6.58 1.84 -14.84
CA MET A 78 7.90 1.21 -14.71
C MET A 78 8.95 2.21 -14.19
N GLU A 79 8.98 3.41 -14.75
CA GLU A 79 9.92 4.46 -14.30
C GLU A 79 9.61 4.94 -12.87
N MET A 80 8.32 5.11 -12.52
CA MET A 80 7.92 5.42 -11.14
C MET A 80 8.34 4.35 -10.13
N ARG A 81 8.35 3.06 -10.52
CA ARG A 81 8.84 1.98 -9.66
C ARG A 81 10.36 1.97 -9.52
N LYS A 82 11.11 2.38 -10.54
CA LYS A 82 12.57 2.52 -10.43
C LYS A 82 12.96 3.63 -9.44
N SER A 83 12.23 4.74 -9.43
CA SER A 83 12.49 5.85 -8.49
C SER A 83 11.99 5.57 -7.07
N SER A 84 11.06 4.62 -6.86
CA SER A 84 10.52 4.30 -5.54
C SER A 84 11.42 3.42 -4.66
N GLY A 85 12.60 2.99 -5.15
CA GLY A 85 13.58 2.24 -4.35
C GLY A 85 14.03 2.99 -3.07
N LEU A 86 13.84 4.31 -3.01
CA LEU A 86 14.08 5.09 -1.80
C LEU A 86 13.10 4.72 -0.67
N LEU A 87 11.82 4.48 -0.97
CA LEU A 87 10.81 4.10 0.03
C LEU A 87 11.09 2.71 0.62
N GLN A 88 11.57 1.77 -0.19
CA GLN A 88 11.95 0.44 0.28
C GLN A 88 13.12 0.45 1.28
N LYS A 89 13.92 1.53 1.36
CA LYS A 89 14.95 1.69 2.39
C LYS A 89 14.40 2.18 3.73
N PHE A 90 13.25 2.86 3.71
CA PHE A 90 12.62 3.41 4.92
C PHE A 90 11.69 2.40 5.61
N PHE A 91 11.16 1.44 4.87
CA PHE A 91 10.49 0.29 5.46
C PHE A 91 11.55 -0.77 5.76
N PRO A 92 11.72 -1.21 7.03
CA PRO A 92 12.52 -2.40 7.30
C PRO A 92 11.97 -3.55 6.43
N LYS A 93 12.85 -4.41 5.92
CA LYS A 93 12.48 -5.61 5.19
C LYS A 93 11.69 -6.52 6.14
N THR A 94 10.41 -6.23 6.34
CA THR A 94 9.46 -7.25 6.77
C THR A 94 9.37 -8.18 5.58
N SER A 95 10.12 -9.28 5.65
CA SER A 95 9.83 -10.47 4.86
C SER A 95 8.38 -10.82 5.14
N ALA A 96 7.50 -10.36 4.25
CA ALA A 96 6.09 -10.67 4.23
C ALA A 96 5.96 -12.14 3.84
N SER A 97 6.33 -13.05 4.74
CA SER A 97 6.10 -14.50 4.73
C SER A 97 6.72 -15.14 5.99
N THR A 98 6.48 -14.61 7.19
CA THR A 98 6.43 -15.39 8.44
C THR A 98 5.92 -14.47 9.54
N SER A 99 4.71 -14.75 10.00
CA SER A 99 4.28 -14.43 11.35
C SER A 99 5.35 -14.83 12.38
N GLY A 100 5.77 -13.90 13.24
CA GLY A 100 6.07 -14.27 14.62
C GLY A 100 7.51 -14.17 15.15
N LEU A 101 8.43 -13.40 14.56
CA LEU A 101 9.65 -13.06 15.30
C LEU A 101 10.17 -11.65 14.93
N SER A 102 9.49 -10.63 15.44
CA SER A 102 10.17 -9.37 15.74
C SER A 102 11.36 -9.71 16.65
N SER A 103 12.56 -9.18 16.34
CA SER A 103 13.71 -9.44 17.19
C SER A 103 13.40 -9.00 18.62
N ASN A 104 13.97 -9.66 19.63
CA ASN A 104 13.80 -9.26 21.03
C ASN A 104 14.24 -7.80 21.29
N GLU A 105 15.03 -7.21 20.39
CA GLU A 105 15.45 -5.81 20.46
C GLU A 105 14.36 -4.87 19.90
N ASP A 106 13.70 -5.25 18.81
CA ASP A 106 12.60 -4.46 18.22
C ASP A 106 11.39 -4.37 19.15
N THR A 107 11.07 -5.45 19.87
CA THR A 107 9.98 -5.44 20.86
C THR A 107 10.30 -4.51 22.04
N LYS A 108 11.55 -4.52 22.51
CA LYS A 108 12.04 -3.60 23.55
C LYS A 108 12.01 -2.14 23.09
N LEU A 109 12.39 -1.88 21.85
CA LEU A 109 12.32 -0.55 21.26
C LEU A 109 10.88 -0.06 21.17
N ALA A 110 9.97 -0.87 20.62
CA ALA A 110 8.56 -0.54 20.54
C ALA A 110 7.94 -0.28 21.93
N ALA A 111 8.28 -1.10 22.93
CA ALA A 111 7.83 -0.91 24.30
C ALA A 111 8.34 0.41 24.90
N ALA A 112 9.61 0.77 24.67
CA ALA A 112 10.18 2.03 25.14
C ALA A 112 9.51 3.25 24.47
N GLU A 113 9.22 3.19 23.17
CA GLU A 113 8.52 4.25 22.45
C GLU A 113 7.09 4.43 22.96
N LEU A 114 6.38 3.32 23.19
CA LEU A 114 5.02 3.35 23.72
C LEU A 114 4.99 3.88 25.15
N ALA A 115 5.95 3.49 26.00
CA ALA A 115 6.08 3.99 27.37
C ALA A 115 6.33 5.50 27.42
N MET A 116 7.23 6.02 26.58
CA MET A 116 7.49 7.45 26.45
C MET A 116 6.25 8.21 25.95
N THR A 117 5.53 7.62 24.99
CA THR A 117 4.28 8.19 24.47
C THR A 117 3.22 8.26 25.57
N TYR A 118 3.01 7.17 26.32
CA TYR A 118 2.08 7.15 27.44
C TYR A 118 2.44 8.17 28.53
N HIS A 119 3.72 8.27 28.89
CA HIS A 119 4.20 9.27 29.85
C HIS A 119 3.89 10.71 29.38
N THR A 120 4.12 10.98 28.09
CA THR A 120 3.84 12.29 27.48
C THR A 120 2.36 12.64 27.59
N VAL A 121 1.46 11.71 27.23
CA VAL A 121 0.01 11.91 27.31
C VAL A 121 -0.45 12.07 28.76
N LYS A 122 0.01 11.19 29.66
CA LYS A 122 -0.34 11.19 31.08
C LYS A 122 -0.04 12.53 31.75
N HIS A 123 1.10 13.13 31.40
CA HIS A 123 1.53 14.42 31.96
C HIS A 123 1.22 15.61 31.04
N ASN A 124 0.44 15.40 29.98
CA ASN A 124 0.03 16.41 29.02
C ASN A 124 1.20 17.24 28.46
N LEU A 125 2.32 16.58 28.20
CA LEU A 125 3.55 17.18 27.67
C LEU A 125 3.42 17.43 26.16
N SER A 126 4.12 18.45 25.67
CA SER A 126 4.11 18.78 24.25
C SER A 126 4.76 17.68 23.40
N TYR A 127 4.13 17.32 22.28
CA TYR A 127 4.76 16.38 21.34
C TYR A 127 5.98 17.00 20.65
N ASN A 128 6.07 18.34 20.61
CA ASN A 128 7.21 19.04 20.05
C ASN A 128 8.46 18.94 20.95
N SER A 129 8.31 18.79 22.27
CA SER A 129 9.45 18.63 23.18
C SER A 129 10.06 17.23 23.11
N GLN A 130 9.40 16.29 22.44
CA GLN A 130 9.90 14.92 22.33
C GLN A 130 11.06 14.83 21.33
N ASP A 131 11.08 15.67 20.30
CA ASP A 131 12.18 15.72 19.34
C ASP A 131 13.52 16.09 20.01
N CYS A 132 13.52 16.99 21.00
CA CYS A 132 14.72 17.31 21.77
C CYS A 132 14.99 16.29 22.89
N SER A 133 13.94 15.76 23.54
CA SER A 133 14.07 14.74 24.59
C SER A 133 14.76 13.47 24.08
N ILE A 134 14.40 13.01 22.88
CA ILE A 134 14.99 11.80 22.29
C ILE A 134 16.44 12.05 21.86
N LYS A 135 16.78 13.25 21.38
CA LYS A 135 18.18 13.63 21.11
C LYS A 135 19.00 13.63 22.39
N LEU A 136 18.47 14.19 23.47
CA LEU A 136 19.10 14.20 24.78
C LEU A 136 19.31 12.78 25.32
N ASN A 137 18.31 11.90 25.21
CA ASN A 137 18.41 10.51 25.66
C ASN A 137 19.57 9.76 24.97
N LYS A 138 19.87 10.06 23.70
CA LYS A 138 21.01 9.44 23.00
C LYS A 138 22.37 9.89 23.53
N ILE A 139 22.43 11.10 24.10
CA ILE A 139 23.63 11.67 24.69
C ILE A 139 23.82 11.15 26.11
N ILE A 140 22.74 11.06 26.89
CA ILE A 140 22.78 10.57 28.28
C ILE A 140 23.04 9.06 28.33
N TYR A 141 22.39 8.30 27.45
CA TYR A 141 22.40 6.83 27.47
C TYR A 141 23.19 6.26 26.30
N VAL A 142 24.50 6.56 26.26
CA VAL A 142 25.39 6.12 25.18
C VAL A 142 25.51 4.59 25.09
N ASP A 143 25.51 3.91 26.25
CA ASP A 143 25.69 2.45 26.32
C ASP A 143 24.42 1.66 25.98
N SER A 144 23.26 2.33 25.98
CA SER A 144 21.98 1.68 25.74
C SER A 144 21.62 1.67 24.26
N LYS A 145 21.74 0.49 23.63
CA LYS A 145 21.29 0.27 22.25
C LYS A 145 19.84 0.71 22.03
N THR A 146 18.97 0.54 23.03
CA THR A 146 17.56 0.95 22.97
C THR A 146 17.44 2.47 22.85
N ALA A 147 18.18 3.23 23.66
CA ALA A 147 18.14 4.69 23.63
C ALA A 147 18.74 5.25 22.33
N THR A 148 19.85 4.69 21.85
CA THR A 148 20.49 5.09 20.59
C THR A 148 19.56 4.90 19.39
N ASN A 149 18.87 3.75 19.35
CA ASN A 149 17.97 3.38 18.26
C ASN A 149 16.55 3.94 18.40
N LEU A 150 16.23 4.57 19.53
CA LEU A 150 14.93 5.19 19.77
C LEU A 150 14.65 6.27 18.72
N ARG A 151 13.52 6.15 18.03
CA ARG A 151 13.09 7.08 16.98
C ARG A 151 11.65 7.46 17.23
N LEU A 152 11.46 8.31 18.24
CA LEU A 152 10.17 8.87 18.59
C LEU A 152 10.21 10.37 18.31
N ALA A 153 9.29 10.81 17.47
CA ALA A 153 9.15 12.21 17.06
C ALA A 153 7.66 12.54 17.03
N ARG A 154 7.33 13.82 16.84
CA ARG A 154 5.94 14.30 16.88
C ARG A 154 4.95 13.42 16.08
N THR A 155 5.22 13.18 14.80
CA THR A 155 4.28 12.45 13.92
C THR A 155 4.10 11.00 14.35
N LYS A 156 5.18 10.35 14.80
CA LYS A 156 5.11 8.97 15.28
C LYS A 156 4.35 8.89 16.60
N MET A 157 4.57 9.86 17.48
CA MET A 157 3.85 9.97 18.74
C MET A 157 2.36 10.16 18.52
N GLU A 158 1.99 11.08 17.62
CA GLU A 158 0.60 11.29 17.23
C GLU A 158 -0.05 9.99 16.73
N ALA A 159 0.61 9.28 15.81
CA ALA A 159 0.12 7.99 15.31
C ALA A 159 -0.01 6.92 16.43
N LEU A 160 0.95 6.84 17.36
CA LEU A 160 0.84 5.91 18.49
C LEU A 160 -0.33 6.26 19.41
N VAL A 161 -0.62 7.55 19.60
CA VAL A 161 -1.75 7.97 20.43
C VAL A 161 -3.07 7.70 19.72
N THR A 162 -3.22 8.08 18.45
CA THR A 162 -4.48 7.96 17.71
C THR A 162 -4.81 6.52 17.34
N GLU A 163 -3.81 5.73 16.93
CA GLU A 163 -4.06 4.39 16.38
C GLU A 163 -3.88 3.28 17.42
N VAL A 164 -3.14 3.50 18.51
CA VAL A 164 -2.83 2.45 19.50
C VAL A 164 -3.44 2.77 20.86
N LEU A 165 -3.01 3.85 21.52
CA LEU A 165 -3.43 4.13 22.90
C LEU A 165 -4.92 4.52 22.98
N GLY A 166 -5.41 5.34 22.05
CA GLY A 166 -6.81 5.78 22.00
C GLY A 166 -7.79 4.60 21.87
N PRO A 167 -7.68 3.76 20.83
CA PRO A 167 -8.54 2.59 20.65
C PRO A 167 -8.43 1.60 21.80
N HIS A 168 -7.22 1.37 22.32
CA HIS A 168 -7.03 0.50 23.49
C HIS A 168 -7.73 1.04 24.74
N SER A 169 -7.63 2.35 25.01
CA SER A 169 -8.31 2.98 26.14
C SER A 169 -9.83 2.89 26.00
N LEU A 170 -10.36 3.10 24.79
CA LEU A 170 -11.79 2.97 24.52
C LEU A 170 -12.26 1.53 24.72
N GLN A 171 -11.53 0.56 24.19
CA GLN A 171 -11.86 -0.87 24.36
C GLN A 171 -11.83 -1.27 25.83
N SER A 172 -10.81 -0.82 26.58
CA SER A 172 -10.74 -1.08 28.03
C SER A 172 -11.95 -0.54 28.79
N VAL A 173 -12.47 0.62 28.40
CA VAL A 173 -13.68 1.19 29.00
C VAL A 173 -14.92 0.38 28.63
N ILE A 174 -15.06 -0.01 27.36
CA ILE A 174 -16.16 -0.87 26.88
C ILE A 174 -16.16 -2.21 27.62
N ASP A 175 -14.99 -2.83 27.79
CA ASP A 175 -14.83 -4.10 28.49
C ASP A 175 -15.19 -3.98 29.98
N GLN A 176 -14.98 -2.81 30.59
CA GLN A 176 -15.42 -2.55 31.96
C GLN A 176 -16.93 -2.36 32.05
N LEU A 177 -17.55 -1.66 31.08
CA LEU A 177 -19.00 -1.44 31.02
C LEU A 177 -19.78 -2.73 30.74
N ASN A 178 -19.21 -3.66 29.96
CA ASN A 178 -19.85 -4.93 29.62
C ASN A 178 -19.80 -5.97 30.75
N LYS A 179 -19.20 -5.68 31.90
CA LYS A 179 -19.24 -6.56 33.06
C LYS A 179 -20.63 -6.49 33.71
N ASP A 180 -21.17 -7.64 34.07
CA ASP A 180 -22.47 -7.72 34.73
C ASP A 180 -22.49 -6.88 36.02
N ASN A 181 -23.61 -6.18 36.24
CA ASN A 181 -23.88 -5.35 37.42
C ASN A 181 -22.97 -4.12 37.63
N VAL A 182 -22.44 -3.52 36.57
CA VAL A 182 -21.74 -2.22 36.65
C VAL A 182 -22.74 -1.07 36.56
N PHE A 183 -22.82 -0.26 37.62
CA PHE A 183 -23.55 1.01 37.62
C PHE A 183 -22.62 2.12 37.13
N TYR A 184 -23.11 2.96 36.22
CA TYR A 184 -22.38 4.12 35.73
C TYR A 184 -23.28 5.36 35.72
N CYS A 185 -22.67 6.52 35.87
CA CYS A 185 -23.34 7.81 35.79
C CYS A 185 -22.81 8.56 34.56
N LEU A 186 -23.71 9.11 33.75
CA LEU A 186 -23.35 9.97 32.63
C LEU A 186 -23.53 11.42 33.05
N GLN A 187 -22.41 12.14 33.19
CA GLN A 187 -22.42 13.58 33.38
C GLN A 187 -22.28 14.27 32.02
N THR A 188 -23.28 15.05 31.63
CA THR A 188 -23.24 15.86 30.42
C THR A 188 -23.01 17.32 30.79
N ASP A 189 -21.85 17.87 30.45
CA ASP A 189 -21.59 19.30 30.55
C ASP A 189 -22.12 20.02 29.30
N ALA A 190 -22.99 21.00 29.48
CA ALA A 190 -23.57 21.83 28.41
C ALA A 190 -22.85 23.18 28.30
N SER A 191 -21.52 23.18 28.33
CA SER A 191 -20.74 24.38 28.08
C SER A 191 -20.79 24.74 26.59
N ASN A 192 -21.04 26.02 26.30
CA ASN A 192 -21.02 26.56 24.93
C ASN A 192 -19.61 26.53 24.28
N LYS A 193 -18.58 26.05 25.00
CA LYS A 193 -17.26 25.73 24.45
C LYS A 193 -17.23 24.23 24.17
N LYS A 194 -17.08 23.86 22.90
CA LYS A 194 -17.13 22.49 22.34
C LYS A 194 -16.14 21.50 22.98
N ILE A 195 -16.35 21.10 24.23
CA ILE A 195 -15.55 20.09 24.94
C ILE A 195 -16.52 19.17 25.66
N LEU A 196 -16.84 18.02 25.06
CA LEU A 196 -17.47 16.92 25.79
C LEU A 196 -16.35 16.15 26.49
N ASN A 197 -16.28 16.25 27.82
CA ASN A 197 -15.45 15.36 28.63
C ASN A 197 -16.35 14.30 29.27
N CYS A 198 -16.08 13.03 28.99
CA CYS A 198 -16.74 11.90 29.64
C CYS A 198 -15.81 11.36 30.72
N PHE A 199 -16.26 11.36 31.98
CA PHE A 199 -15.54 10.77 33.11
C PHE A 199 -16.28 9.51 33.57
N LEU A 200 -15.55 8.41 33.68
CA LEU A 200 -15.99 7.18 34.35
C LEU A 200 -15.14 7.06 35.62
N TRP A 201 -15.81 6.91 36.76
CA TRP A 201 -15.19 6.68 38.07
C TRP A 201 -15.16 5.20 38.40
#